data_AF-A0AAV6TWB4-F1
#
_entry.id   AF-A0AAV6TWB4-F1
#
_cell.length_a   1.000
_cell.length_b   1.000
_cell.length_c   1.000
_cell.angle_alpha   90.00
_cell.angle_beta   90.00
_cell.angle_gamma   90.00
#
_symmetry.space_group_name_H-M   'P 1'
#
loop_
_entity.id
_entity.type
_entity.pdbx_description
1 polymer ?
#
loop_
_entity_poly.entity_id
_entity_poly.type
_entity_poly.pdbx_seq_one_letter_code
_entity_poly.pdbx_strand_id
1 'polypeptide(L)' 'MKIALDASSVGRYPCDICGKVYRQAGTRNRHKKNHFNVSFKCWMCPSEFSRRYTLQNHIRDIHGMLM' A
#
# COMPACT_ATOMS: atom_id res chain seq x y z
N MET A 1 5.48 9.85 -41.22
CA MET A 1 5.74 10.51 -39.91
C MET A 1 6.10 9.42 -38.92
N LYS A 2 7.34 9.44 -38.43
CA LYS A 2 7.88 8.43 -37.53
C LYS A 2 7.38 8.73 -36.12
N ILE A 3 6.54 7.86 -35.56
CA ILE A 3 6.28 7.85 -34.12
C ILE A 3 6.84 6.52 -33.66
N ALA A 4 8.04 6.57 -33.09
CA ALA A 4 8.66 5.42 -32.46
C ALA A 4 7.68 4.89 -31.40
N LEU A 5 7.21 3.66 -31.59
CA LEU A 5 6.63 2.87 -30.51
C LEU A 5 7.78 2.57 -29.54
N ASP A 6 8.08 3.52 -28.66
CA ASP A 6 8.93 3.28 -27.51
C ASP A 6 8.20 2.25 -26.64
N ALA A 7 8.78 1.06 -26.57
CA ALA A 7 8.29 -0.09 -25.84
C ALA A 7 8.41 0.13 -24.31
N SER A 8 7.72 1.15 -23.80
CA SER A 8 7.65 1.53 -22.38
C SER A 8 6.19 1.79 -21.93
N SER A 9 5.24 1.10 -22.58
CA SER A 9 3.80 1.19 -22.26
C SER A 9 3.23 -0.10 -21.64
N VAL A 10 4.08 -1.06 -21.26
CA VAL A 10 3.72 -2.20 -20.39
C VAL A 10 4.10 -1.83 -18.95
N GLY A 11 3.13 -1.68 -18.06
CA GLY A 11 3.40 -1.64 -16.61
C GLY A 11 3.31 -0.28 -15.91
N ARG A 12 2.26 0.50 -16.17
CA ARG A 12 1.91 1.66 -15.32
C ARG A 12 0.50 1.45 -14.75
N TYR A 13 0.41 1.45 -13.43
CA TYR A 13 -0.83 1.30 -12.68
C TYR A 13 -1.18 2.64 -12.01
N PRO A 14 -1.94 3.51 -12.68
CA PRO A 14 -2.37 4.77 -12.09
C PRO A 14 -3.40 4.55 -10.97
N CYS A 15 -3.33 5.39 -9.94
CA CYS A 15 -4.38 5.52 -8.96
C CYS A 15 -5.55 6.26 -9.59
N ASP A 16 -6.74 5.66 -9.54
CA ASP A 16 -7.97 6.23 -10.08
C ASP A 16 -8.48 7.44 -9.27
N ILE A 17 -8.00 7.61 -8.04
CA ILE A 17 -8.44 8.68 -7.12
C ILE A 17 -7.58 9.95 -7.26
N CYS A 18 -6.27 9.80 -7.46
CA CYS A 18 -5.32 10.93 -7.45
C CYS A 18 -4.37 10.96 -8.65
N GLY A 19 -4.52 10.05 -9.61
CA GLY A 19 -3.68 9.97 -10.82
C GLY A 19 -2.24 9.46 -10.59
N LYS A 20 -1.83 9.23 -9.33
CA LYS A 20 -0.45 8.82 -9.02
C LYS A 20 -0.11 7.46 -9.64
N VAL A 21 1.00 7.39 -10.37
CA VAL A 21 1.40 6.20 -11.14
C VAL A 21 2.31 5.29 -10.33
N TYR A 22 2.02 3.99 -10.38
CA TYR A 22 2.83 2.96 -9.74
C TYR A 22 3.33 1.95 -10.75
N ARG A 23 4.51 1.38 -10.48
CA ARG A 23 5.12 0.32 -11.29
C ARG A 23 4.40 -1.04 -11.17
N GLN A 24 3.59 -1.23 -10.13
CA GLN A 24 2.91 -2.49 -9.84
C GLN A 24 1.46 -2.28 -9.39
N ALA A 25 0.56 -3.19 -9.81
CA ALA A 25 -0.86 -3.16 -9.44
C ALA A 25 -1.06 -3.25 -7.92
N GLY A 26 -0.28 -4.11 -7.26
CA GLY A 26 -0.32 -4.31 -5.81
C GLY A 26 0.02 -3.03 -5.04
N THR A 27 1.04 -2.30 -5.50
CA THR A 27 1.44 -1.03 -4.89
C THR A 27 0.37 0.05 -5.07
N ARG A 28 -0.25 0.13 -6.25
CA ARG A 28 -1.40 1.02 -6.51
C ARG A 28 -2.58 0.66 -5.62
N ASN A 29 -2.92 -0.62 -5.51
CA ASN A 29 -4.07 -1.07 -4.71
C ASN A 29 -3.85 -0.81 -3.21
N ARG A 30 -2.62 -1.04 -2.72
CA ARG A 30 -2.24 -0.68 -1.35
C ARG A 30 -2.33 0.82 -1.12
N HIS A 31 -1.85 1.63 -2.08
CA HIS A 31 -1.97 3.08 -1.99
C HIS A 31 -3.44 3.52 -1.91
N LYS A 32 -4.32 2.92 -2.72
CA LYS A 32 -5.77 3.21 -2.73
C LYS A 32 -6.40 3.12 -1.33
N LYS A 33 -5.97 2.19 -0.49
CA LYS A 33 -6.46 2.05 0.90
C LYS A 33 -6.19 3.28 1.77
N ASN A 34 -5.15 4.07 1.49
CA ASN A 34 -4.87 5.31 2.24
C ASN A 34 -5.89 6.40 1.94
N HIS A 35 -6.49 6.43 0.75
CA HIS A 35 -7.57 7.38 0.46
C HIS A 35 -8.81 7.14 1.31
N PHE A 36 -9.01 5.91 1.76
CA PHE A 36 -10.14 5.52 2.60
C PHE A 36 -9.80 5.54 4.10
N ASN A 37 -8.65 6.10 4.50
CA ASN A 37 -8.17 6.15 5.89
C ASN A 37 -8.26 4.81 6.62
N VAL A 38 -8.01 3.71 5.91
CA VAL A 38 -8.07 2.37 6.50
C VAL A 38 -6.81 2.15 7.33
N SER A 39 -6.92 2.38 8.63
CA SER A 39 -5.92 2.00 9.63
C SER A 39 -6.20 0.62 10.22
N PHE A 40 -5.14 -0.06 10.62
CA PHE A 40 -5.17 -1.29 11.40
C PHE A 40 -4.84 -0.93 12.85
N LYS A 41 -5.83 -1.02 13.73
CA LYS A 41 -5.67 -0.67 15.14
C LYS A 41 -5.09 -1.85 15.91
N CYS A 42 -4.18 -1.57 16.83
CA CYS A 42 -3.81 -2.54 17.85
C CYS A 42 -4.95 -2.68 18.86
N TRP A 43 -5.28 -3.90 19.25
CA TRP A 43 -6.28 -4.18 20.29
C TRP A 43 -5.73 -4.08 21.71
N MET A 44 -4.41 -4.00 21.88
CA MET A 44 -3.72 -3.93 23.19
C MET A 44 -3.27 -2.51 23.54
N CYS A 45 -3.20 -1.60 22.55
CA CYS A 45 -2.75 -0.23 22.75
C CYS A 45 -3.39 0.71 21.71
N PRO A 46 -3.35 2.04 21.90
CA PRO A 46 -3.96 3.00 20.99
C PRO A 46 -3.17 3.20 19.67
N SER A 47 -2.18 2.36 19.37
CA SER A 47 -1.38 2.49 18.15
C SER A 47 -2.17 2.06 16.90
N GLU A 48 -2.03 2.86 15.85
CA GLU A 48 -2.66 2.62 14.55
C GLU A 48 -1.62 2.50 13.44
N PHE A 49 -1.82 1.56 12.53
CA PHE A 49 -0.87 1.27 11.46
C PHE A 49 -1.55 1.32 10.10
N SER A 50 -0.88 1.88 9.09
CA SER A 50 -1.43 1.91 7.73
C SER A 50 -1.39 0.54 7.03
N ARG A 51 -0.75 -0.47 7.62
CA ARG A 51 -0.54 -1.80 7.01
C ARG A 51 -0.68 -2.94 8.03
N ARG A 52 -1.17 -4.09 7.57
CA ARG A 52 -1.36 -5.28 8.43
C ARG A 52 -0.05 -5.87 8.95
N TYR A 53 0.98 -5.96 8.11
CA TYR A 53 2.26 -6.53 8.53
C TYR A 53 2.98 -5.63 9.54
N THR A 54 2.81 -4.30 9.46
CA THR A 54 3.36 -3.38 10.48
C THR A 54 2.66 -3.56 11.82
N LEU A 55 1.34 -3.76 11.82
CA LEU A 55 0.60 -4.11 13.04
C LEU A 55 1.09 -5.46 13.62
N GLN A 56 1.25 -6.49 12.78
CA GLN A 56 1.74 -7.79 13.27
C GLN A 56 3.14 -7.70 13.87
N ASN A 57 4.06 -6.97 13.22
CA ASN A 57 5.39 -6.75 13.76
C ASN A 57 5.33 -5.98 15.08
N HIS A 58 4.48 -4.95 15.18
CA HIS A 58 4.26 -4.23 16.43
C HIS A 58 3.72 -5.14 17.54
N ILE A 59 2.72 -5.98 17.25
CA ILE A 59 2.18 -6.94 18.24
C ILE A 59 3.26 -7.92 18.70
N ARG A 60 4.06 -8.44 17.77
CA ARG A 60 5.14 -9.38 18.11
C ARG A 60 6.23 -8.72 18.96
N ASP A 61 6.64 -7.50 18.59
CA ASP A 61 7.81 -6.83 19.17
C ASP A 61 7.49 -6.09 20.47
N ILE A 62 6.36 -5.38 20.51
CA ILE A 62 5.95 -4.54 21.65
C ILE A 62 5.11 -5.32 22.66
N HIS A 63 4.28 -6.26 22.18
CA HIS A 63 3.38 -7.03 23.04
C HIS A 63 3.80 -8.49 23.20
N GLY A 64 4.88 -8.92 22.55
CA GLY A 64 5.45 -10.27 22.74
C GLY A 64 4.54 -11.42 22.32
N MET A 65 3.47 -11.17 21.55
CA MET A 65 2.56 -12.22 21.10
C MET A 65 3.17 -12.95 19.88
N LEU A 66 3.48 -14.23 20.07
CA LEU A 66 3.61 -15.19 18.99
C LEU A 66 2.20 -15.66 18.63
N MET A 67 1.77 -15.37 17.40
CA MET A 67 0.58 -16.02 16.80
C MET A 67 0.92 -17.47 16.46
#